data_AF-A0A087UIP4-F1
#
_entry.id   AF-A0A087UIP4-F1
#
_cell.length_a   1.000
_cell.length_b   1.000
_cell.length_c   1.000
_cell.angle_alpha   90.00
_cell.angle_beta   90.00
_cell.angle_gamma   90.00
#
_symmetry.space_group_name_H-M   'P 1'
#
loop_
_entity.id
_entity.type
_entity.pdbx_description
1 polymer ?
#
loop_
_entity_poly.entity_id
_entity_poly.type
_entity_poly.pdbx_seq_one_letter_code
_entity_poly.pdbx_strand_id
1 'polypeptide(L)'
;MSLFKACDWWSTMCGSDEVFDKGCLVVGNIDNSVDKSDKLITGSYSGVLRIFKPQPLKQEDGTYSPFRPDDLLLEAQLSSPIIHLGIGILASSSEMLQLVVLHPFKL
;
A
#
# COMPACT_ATOMS: atom_id res chain seq x y z
N MET A 1 -28.76 13.28 -4.80
CA MET A 1 -27.65 13.90 -5.55
C MET A 1 -26.62 14.34 -4.53
N SER A 2 -25.46 13.66 -4.44
CA SER A 2 -24.38 14.09 -3.53
C SER A 2 -23.71 15.33 -4.11
N LEU A 3 -23.65 16.41 -3.34
CA LEU A 3 -23.07 17.71 -3.75
C LEU A 3 -21.55 17.64 -3.96
N PHE A 4 -20.90 16.65 -3.36
CA PHE A 4 -19.49 16.33 -3.56
C PHE A 4 -19.35 14.83 -3.77
N LYS A 5 -18.74 14.43 -4.89
CA LYS A 5 -18.40 13.04 -5.19
C LYS A 5 -16.88 12.95 -5.27
N ALA A 6 -16.30 11.92 -4.66
CA ALA A 6 -14.89 11.62 -4.86
C ALA A 6 -14.64 11.33 -6.35
N CYS A 7 -13.62 11.96 -6.92
CA CYS A 7 -13.15 11.64 -8.27
C CYS A 7 -12.22 10.42 -8.16
N ASP A 8 -12.77 9.23 -8.34
CA ASP A 8 -12.01 7.99 -8.32
C ASP A 8 -11.14 7.90 -9.58
N TRP A 9 -9.83 7.79 -9.39
CA TRP A 9 -8.83 7.69 -10.46
C TRP A 9 -8.05 6.36 -10.41
N TRP A 10 -8.10 5.66 -9.27
CA TRP A 10 -7.58 4.32 -9.09
C TRP A 10 -8.28 3.65 -7.91
N SER A 11 -8.57 2.36 -8.03
CA SER A 11 -9.09 1.56 -6.92
C SER A 11 -8.81 0.08 -7.16
N THR A 12 -8.73 -0.69 -6.08
CA THR A 12 -8.62 -2.15 -6.11
C THR A 12 -9.25 -2.75 -4.86
N MET A 13 -9.57 -4.05 -4.91
CA MET A 13 -10.01 -4.81 -3.75
C MET A 13 -8.88 -5.74 -3.28
N CYS A 14 -8.58 -5.71 -1.98
CA CYS A 14 -7.51 -6.54 -1.41
C CYS A 14 -8.08 -7.89 -0.96
N GLY A 15 -7.77 -8.95 -1.72
CA GLY A 15 -8.13 -10.33 -1.40
C GLY A 15 -9.63 -10.60 -1.23
N SER A 16 -9.96 -11.73 -0.61
CA SER A 16 -11.32 -12.14 -0.26
C SER A 16 -11.44 -12.25 1.26
N ASP A 17 -12.42 -11.56 1.85
CA ASP A 17 -12.71 -11.59 3.30
C ASP A 17 -11.51 -11.21 4.20
N GLU A 18 -10.61 -10.38 3.67
CA GLU A 18 -9.51 -9.83 4.46
C GLU A 18 -9.99 -8.71 5.40
N VAL A 19 -9.42 -8.68 6.61
CA VAL A 19 -9.76 -7.69 7.64
C VAL A 19 -8.60 -6.72 7.82
N PHE A 20 -8.95 -5.44 7.92
CA PHE A 20 -8.02 -4.31 8.06
C PHE A 20 -8.50 -3.38 9.17
N ASP A 21 -7.59 -2.58 9.72
CA ASP A 21 -7.86 -1.49 10.66
C ASP A 21 -7.01 -0.25 10.31
N LYS A 22 -7.12 0.83 11.09
CA LYS A 22 -6.41 2.11 10.90
C LYS A 22 -4.88 2.00 10.73
N GLY A 23 -4.25 0.95 11.26
CA GLY A 23 -2.80 0.73 11.17
C GLY A 23 -2.37 -0.06 9.92
N CYS A 24 -3.32 -0.53 9.12
CA CYS A 24 -3.07 -1.46 8.02
C CYS A 24 -2.76 -0.77 6.68
N LEU A 25 -2.66 0.56 6.65
CA LEU A 25 -2.37 1.35 5.47
C LEU A 25 -1.28 2.36 5.80
N VAL A 26 -0.21 2.38 5.01
CA VAL A 26 0.80 3.42 5.07
C VAL A 26 1.21 3.83 3.65
N VAL A 27 1.56 5.10 3.48
CA VAL A 27 1.95 5.68 2.20
C VAL A 27 3.34 6.28 2.36
N GLY A 28 4.26 5.93 1.44
CA GLY A 28 5.60 6.48 1.45
C GLY A 28 6.52 5.90 0.38
N ASN A 29 7.62 6.60 0.11
CA ASN A 29 8.67 6.20 -0.82
C ASN A 29 9.55 5.06 -0.27
N ILE A 30 8.96 3.87 -0.10
CA ILE A 30 9.59 2.75 0.61
C ILE A 30 10.75 2.09 -0.15
N ASP A 31 10.77 2.22 -1.47
CA ASP A 31 11.85 1.77 -2.34
C ASP A 31 12.99 2.82 -2.47
N ASN A 32 12.87 3.95 -1.76
CA ASN A 32 13.83 5.06 -1.78
C ASN A 32 14.15 5.55 -3.20
N SER A 33 13.17 5.46 -4.09
CA SER A 33 13.32 5.84 -5.49
C SER A 33 13.63 7.33 -5.67
N VAL A 34 14.42 7.65 -6.70
CA VAL A 34 14.85 9.02 -7.03
C VAL A 34 13.67 9.88 -7.51
N ASP A 35 12.64 9.26 -8.09
CA ASP A 35 11.42 9.94 -8.50
C ASP A 35 10.58 10.42 -7.31
N LYS A 36 10.94 10.01 -6.08
CA LYS A 36 10.26 10.31 -4.81
C LYS A 36 8.77 9.97 -4.84
N SER A 37 8.36 9.06 -5.72
CA SER A 37 6.97 8.62 -5.79
C SER A 37 6.63 7.81 -4.55
N ASP A 38 5.50 8.10 -3.93
CA ASP A 38 5.02 7.28 -2.83
C ASP A 38 4.41 5.98 -3.34
N LYS A 39 4.50 4.95 -2.51
CA LYS A 39 3.86 3.66 -2.71
C LYS A 39 2.81 3.49 -1.64
N LEU A 40 1.75 2.79 -1.98
CA LEU A 40 0.67 2.46 -1.07
C LEU A 40 0.93 1.07 -0.52
N ILE A 41 1.14 0.95 0.79
CA ILE A 41 1.42 -0.33 1.45
C ILE A 41 0.23 -0.69 2.32
N THR A 42 -0.27 -1.91 2.15
CA THR A 42 -1.35 -2.47 2.96
C THR A 42 -0.92 -3.76 3.62
N GLY A 43 -1.42 -4.00 4.83
CA GLY A 43 -1.13 -5.22 5.59
C GLY A 43 -2.39 -5.70 6.28
N SER A 44 -2.83 -6.92 5.99
CA SER A 44 -4.06 -7.47 6.53
C SER A 44 -3.84 -8.32 7.78
N TYR A 45 -4.92 -8.55 8.53
CA TYR A 45 -4.91 -9.46 9.67
C TYR A 45 -4.76 -10.94 9.28
N SER A 46 -4.94 -11.29 8.00
CA SER A 46 -4.56 -12.60 7.48
C SER A 46 -3.05 -12.73 7.22
N GLY A 47 -2.27 -11.66 7.42
CA GLY A 47 -0.82 -11.65 7.26
C GLY A 47 -0.35 -11.35 5.84
N VAL A 48 -1.23 -10.88 4.95
CA VAL A 48 -0.85 -10.52 3.58
C VAL A 48 -0.36 -9.08 3.54
N LEU A 49 0.88 -8.88 3.10
CA LEU A 49 1.48 -7.59 2.84
C LEU A 49 1.44 -7.29 1.33
N ARG A 50 0.92 -6.13 0.95
CA ARG A 50 0.89 -5.67 -0.45
C ARG A 50 1.47 -4.28 -0.60
N ILE A 51 2.26 -4.08 -1.66
CA ILE A 51 2.81 -2.78 -2.04
C ILE A 51 2.31 -2.44 -3.44
N PHE A 52 1.63 -1.30 -3.55
CA PHE A 52 1.10 -0.80 -4.81
C PHE A 52 1.83 0.47 -5.24
N LYS A 53 2.01 0.62 -6.56
CA LYS A 53 2.36 1.89 -7.21
C LYS A 53 1.28 2.17 -8.25
N PRO A 54 0.18 2.86 -7.89
CA PRO A 54 -0.89 3.17 -8.83
C PRO A 54 -0.39 3.95 -10.05
N GLN A 55 -0.59 3.41 -11.26
CA GLN A 55 -0.23 4.08 -12.52
C GLN A 55 -1.39 4.08 -13.52
N PRO A 56 -2.52 4.74 -13.18
CA PRO A 56 -3.67 4.74 -14.07
C PRO A 56 -3.40 5.56 -15.32
N LEU A 57 -3.77 5.00 -16.46
CA LEU A 57 -3.72 5.65 -17.75
C LEU A 57 -5.05 6.35 -18.00
N LYS A 58 -4.99 7.62 -18.42
CA LYS A 58 -6.19 8.34 -18.85
C LYS A 58 -6.59 7.84 -20.25
N GLN A 59 -7.82 7.37 -20.36
CA GLN A 59 -8.40 6.88 -21.61
C GLN A 59 -9.01 8.03 -22.43
N GLU A 60 -9.30 7.78 -23.71
CA GLU A 60 -9.86 8.78 -24.64
C GLU A 60 -11.25 9.27 -24.21
N ASP A 61 -12.02 8.42 -23.52
CA ASP A 61 -13.34 8.73 -22.95
C ASP A 61 -13.27 9.57 -21.66
N GLY A 62 -12.06 9.94 -21.22
CA GLY A 62 -11.82 10.71 -20.00
C GLY A 62 -11.83 9.90 -18.71
N THR A 63 -12.03 8.57 -18.78
CA THR A 63 -11.94 7.67 -17.62
C THR A 63 -10.50 7.26 -17.34
N TYR A 64 -10.25 6.71 -16.16
CA TYR A 64 -8.96 6.14 -15.78
C TYR A 64 -8.97 4.62 -15.98
N SER A 65 -7.83 4.05 -16.37
CA SER A 65 -7.69 2.59 -16.45
C SER A 65 -7.93 1.96 -15.07
N PRO A 66 -8.58 0.78 -15.01
CA PRO A 66 -8.75 0.05 -13.76
C PRO A 66 -7.40 -0.43 -13.21
N PHE A 67 -7.42 -1.06 -12.03
CA PHE A 67 -6.26 -1.77 -11.48
C PHE A 67 -5.62 -2.68 -12.54
N ARG A 68 -4.31 -2.57 -12.68
CA ARG A 68 -3.49 -3.42 -13.54
C ARG A 68 -2.55 -4.27 -12.68
N PRO A 69 -2.19 -5.49 -13.12
CA PRO A 69 -1.21 -6.30 -12.39
C PRO A 69 0.11 -5.57 -12.10
N ASP A 70 0.57 -4.71 -13.02
CA ASP A 70 1.77 -3.88 -12.82
C ASP A 70 1.65 -2.84 -11.70
N ASP A 71 0.44 -2.48 -11.28
CA ASP A 71 0.24 -1.58 -10.13
C ASP A 71 0.62 -2.27 -8.81
N LEU A 72 0.66 -3.61 -8.76
CA LEU A 72 1.04 -4.41 -7.59
C LEU A 72 2.53 -4.77 -7.69
N LEU A 73 3.37 -4.07 -6.94
CA LEU A 73 4.82 -4.29 -6.93
C LEU A 73 5.23 -5.53 -6.14
N LEU A 74 4.52 -5.81 -5.05
CA LEU A 74 4.81 -6.91 -4.14
C LEU A 74 3.52 -7.40 -3.50
N GLU A 75 3.36 -8.73 -3.45
CA GLU A 75 2.44 -9.41 -2.54
C GLU A 75 3.20 -10.51 -1.82
N ALA A 76 3.13 -10.52 -0.49
CA ALA A 76 3.83 -11.50 0.33
C ALA A 76 2.94 -11.97 1.49
N GLN A 77 2.86 -13.28 1.69
CA GLN A 77 2.22 -13.90 2.85
C GLN A 77 3.23 -14.02 3.99
N LEU A 78 2.99 -13.28 5.08
CA LEU A 78 3.75 -13.40 6.31
C LEU A 78 3.13 -14.46 7.22
N SER A 79 3.92 -14.98 8.17
CA SER A 79 3.50 -16.05 9.07
C SER A 79 2.59 -15.59 10.21
N SER A 80 2.31 -14.29 10.33
CA SER A 80 1.53 -13.73 11.43
C SER A 80 0.68 -12.53 10.97
N PRO A 81 -0.44 -12.24 11.64
CA PRO A 81 -1.27 -11.07 11.38
C PRO A 81 -0.47 -9.77 11.39
N ILE A 82 -0.78 -8.83 10.51
CA ILE A 82 -0.16 -7.50 10.50
C ILE A 82 -1.06 -6.53 11.27
N ILE A 83 -0.65 -6.10 12.46
CA ILE A 83 -1.43 -5.18 13.31
C ILE A 83 -1.23 -3.74 12.88
N HIS A 84 0.01 -3.38 12.52
CA HIS A 84 0.37 -2.02 12.19
C HIS A 84 1.53 -1.99 11.19
N LEU A 85 1.47 -1.05 10.25
CA LEU A 85 2.53 -0.72 9.33
C LEU A 85 3.09 0.66 9.65
N GLY A 86 4.41 0.78 9.64
CA GLY A 86 5.10 2.05 9.83
C GLY A 86 6.19 2.25 8.78
N ILE A 87 6.55 3.49 8.52
CA ILE A 87 7.70 3.83 7.67
C ILE A 87 8.59 4.79 8.45
N GLY A 88 9.91 4.55 8.42
CA GLY A 88 10.87 5.44 9.05
C GLY A 88 12.31 5.02 8.82
N ILE A 89 13.25 5.82 9.35
CA ILE A 89 14.67 5.48 9.39
C ILE A 89 14.92 4.72 10.69
N LEU A 90 15.15 3.41 10.60
CA LEU A 90 15.22 2.54 11.78
C LEU A 90 16.65 2.06 12.07
N ALA A 91 17.53 2.09 11.07
CA ALA A 91 18.92 1.72 11.21
C ALA A 91 19.79 2.96 11.41
N SER A 92 20.57 3.00 12.50
CA SER A 92 21.49 4.13 12.79
C SER A 92 22.58 4.33 11.73
N SER A 93 22.82 3.32 10.88
CA SER A 93 23.82 3.34 9.81
C SER A 93 23.26 3.73 8.44
N SER A 94 21.96 4.01 8.33
CA SER A 94 21.29 4.31 7.06
C SER A 94 20.43 5.55 7.19
N GLU A 95 20.34 6.32 6.11
CA GLU A 95 19.36 7.41 5.96
C GLU A 95 18.15 6.96 5.11
N MET A 96 18.09 5.70 4.72
CA MET A 96 17.02 5.16 3.89
C MET A 96 15.78 4.86 4.72
N LEU A 97 14.61 5.12 4.13
CA LEU A 97 13.33 4.71 4.69
C LEU A 97 13.19 3.18 4.65
N GLN A 98 12.66 2.63 5.72
CA GLN A 98 12.43 1.21 5.92
C GLN A 98 10.98 0.97 6.36
N LEU A 99 10.45 -0.20 5.99
CA LEU A 99 9.11 -0.63 6.37
C LEU A 99 9.17 -1.36 7.71
N VAL A 100 8.36 -0.93 8.66
CA VAL A 100 8.10 -1.63 9.92
C VAL A 100 6.81 -2.41 9.78
N VAL A 101 6.84 -3.69 10.14
CA VAL A 101 5.66 -4.54 10.20
C VAL A 101 5.50 -5.06 11.63
N LEU A 102 4.47 -4.58 12.33
CA LEU A 102 4.17 -5.04 13.68
C LEU A 102 3.24 -6.25 13.66
N HIS A 103 3.68 -7.34 14.27
CA HIS A 103 2.90 -8.54 14.53
C HIS A 103 2.50 -8.62 16.02
N PRO A 104 1.52 -9.46 16.41
CA PRO A 104 1.10 -9.59 17.80
C PRO A 104 2.21 -9.93 18.80
N PHE A 105 3.20 -10.73 18.37
CA PHE A 105 4.27 -11.24 19.24
C PHE A 105 5.67 -10.93 18.70
N LYS A 106 5.79 -10.05 17.70
CA LYS A 106 7.07 -9.72 17.05
C LYS A 106 7.02 -8.34 16.38
N LEU A 107 8.15 -7.62 16.44
CA LEU A 107 8.43 -6.43 15.63
C LEU A 107 9.51 -6.75 14.59
#